data_AF-A0A9D2LUA6-F1
#
_entry.id   AF-A0A9D2LUA6-F1
#
_cell.length_a   1.000
_cell.length_b   1.000
_cell.length_c   1.000
_cell.angle_alpha   90.00
_cell.angle_beta   90.00
_cell.angle_gamma   90.00
#
_symmetry.space_group_name_H-M   'P 1'
#
loop_
_entity.id
_entity.type
_entity.pdbx_description
1 polymer ?
#
loop_
_entity_poly.entity_id
_entity_poly.type
_entity_poly.pdbx_seq_one_letter_code
_entity_poly.pdbx_strand_id
1 'polypeptide(L)' 'MEIITGGVTAPKGFQAAATAAEIKYKDRTDMAMIYSETPCVSAGTFTTNVVKAAPVKWDQEIVYHHPFVKAVV' A
#
# COMPACT_ATOMS: atom_id res chain seq x y z
N MET A 1 10.48 -11.04 9.52
CA MET A 1 9.20 -10.54 10.04
C MET A 1 8.24 -11.72 10.02
N GLU A 2 7.94 -12.31 11.18
CA GLU A 2 6.73 -13.12 11.34
C GLU A 2 5.86 -12.42 12.38
N ILE A 3 4.70 -11.91 11.96
CA ILE A 3 3.65 -11.46 12.89
C ILE A 3 2.30 -11.97 12.39
N ILE A 4 1.71 -12.83 13.20
CA ILE A 4 0.33 -13.33 13.19
C ILE A 4 -0.01 -13.56 14.69
N THR A 5 -1.12 -13.12 15.27
CA THR A 5 -2.51 -13.22 14.78
C THR A 5 -3.15 -11.86 14.52
N GLY A 6 -3.48 -11.60 13.25
CA GLY A 6 -4.12 -10.37 12.75
C GLY A 6 -3.14 -9.44 12.03
N GLY A 7 -3.60 -8.76 10.97
CA GLY A 7 -2.80 -7.82 10.17
C GLY A 7 -2.82 -8.12 8.67
N VAL A 8 -2.12 -7.30 7.88
CA VAL A 8 -2.09 -7.40 6.40
C VAL A 8 -1.30 -8.60 5.88
N THR A 9 -0.43 -9.20 6.69
CA THR A 9 0.35 -10.42 6.38
C THR A 9 -0.31 -11.69 6.92
N ALA A 10 -1.48 -11.61 7.56
CA ALA A 10 -2.19 -12.80 8.05
C ALA A 10 -2.75 -13.68 6.90
N PRO A 11 -3.26 -13.12 5.79
CA PRO A 11 -3.59 -13.91 4.61
C PRO A 11 -2.33 -14.42 3.91
N LYS A 12 -2.38 -15.63 3.35
CA LYS A 12 -1.28 -16.21 2.58
C LYS A 12 -1.00 -15.38 1.32
N GLY A 13 0.28 -15.29 0.94
CA GLY A 13 0.71 -14.60 -0.28
C GLY A 13 0.90 -13.09 -0.14
N PHE A 14 0.76 -12.54 1.07
CA PHE A 14 1.01 -11.13 1.36
C PHE A 14 2.22 -10.95 2.27
N GLN A 15 3.09 -10.03 1.86
CA GLN A 15 4.28 -9.61 2.60
C GLN A 15 4.15 -8.12 2.93
N ALA A 16 4.81 -7.70 4.00
CA ALA A 16 4.89 -6.29 4.34
C ALA A 16 6.30 -5.97 4.84
N ALA A 17 6.73 -4.75 4.59
CA ALA A 17 7.98 -4.20 5.10
C ALA A 17 7.79 -2.74 5.45
N ALA A 18 8.62 -2.23 6.36
CA ALA A 18 8.66 -0.83 6.70
C ALA A 18 10.11 -0.43 7.00
N THR A 19 10.46 0.81 6.71
CA THR A 19 11.82 1.33 6.94
C THR A 19 11.80 2.79 7.38
N ALA A 20 12.89 3.22 8.01
CA ALA A 20 13.17 4.64 8.21
C ALA A 20 13.85 5.17 6.94
N ALA A 21 13.10 5.83 6.07
CA ALA A 21 13.58 6.46 4.84
C ALA A 21 14.04 7.91 5.04
N GLU A 22 13.98 8.41 6.28
CA GLU A 22 14.37 9.78 6.67
C GLU A 22 13.57 10.88 5.95
N ILE A 23 12.32 10.59 5.57
CA ILE A 23 11.34 11.62 5.17
C ILE A 23 10.88 12.39 6.41
N LYS A 24 10.75 11.67 7.52
CA LYS A 24 10.61 12.23 8.87
C LYS A 24 11.99 12.30 9.54
N TYR A 25 12.02 12.76 10.78
CA TYR A 25 13.23 12.78 11.60
C TYR A 25 13.88 11.39 11.71
N LYS A 26 15.19 11.39 11.93
CA LYS A 26 16.01 10.18 12.01
C LYS A 26 15.45 9.15 12.99
N ASP A 27 15.67 7.88 12.66
CA ASP A 27 15.27 6.71 13.44
C ASP A 27 13.74 6.52 13.58
N ARG A 28 12.95 7.20 12.74
CA ARG A 28 11.50 6.97 12.64
C ARG A 28 11.15 6.21 11.38
N THR A 29 10.50 5.07 11.54
CA THR A 29 9.84 4.36 10.44
C THR A 29 8.75 5.25 9.82
N ASP A 30 8.90 5.55 8.54
CA ASP A 30 8.08 6.53 7.83
C ASP A 30 7.70 6.10 6.40
N MET A 31 8.24 4.97 5.94
CA MET A 31 7.85 4.30 4.71
C MET A 31 7.39 2.88 5.01
N ALA A 32 6.34 2.46 4.31
CA ALA A 32 5.79 1.11 4.39
C ALA A 32 5.50 0.59 2.98
N MET A 33 5.53 -0.73 2.83
CA MET A 33 5.12 -1.40 1.61
C MET A 33 4.35 -2.67 1.97
N ILE A 34 3.27 -2.91 1.23
CA ILE A 34 2.55 -4.18 1.21
C ILE A 34 2.74 -4.77 -0.17
N TYR A 35 3.06 -6.06 -0.24
CA TYR A 35 3.34 -6.77 -1.48
C TYR A 35 2.52 -8.07 -1.56
N SER A 36 1.97 -8.34 -2.72
CA SER A 36 1.31 -9.59 -3.06
C SER A 36 2.22 -10.41 -3.97
N GLU A 37 2.49 -11.66 -3.59
CA GLU A 37 3.32 -12.60 -4.35
C GLU A 37 2.72 -12.87 -5.75
N THR A 38 1.40 -12.88 -5.85
CA THR A 38 0.64 -13.01 -7.10
C THR A 38 -0.11 -11.72 -7.46
N PRO A 39 -0.43 -11.46 -8.74
CA PRO A 39 -1.36 -10.37 -9.08
C PRO A 39 -2.67 -10.52 -8.29
N CYS A 40 -3.09 -9.48 -7.57
CA CYS A 40 -4.32 -9.49 -6.77
C CYS A 40 -5.33 -8.50 -7.34
N VAL A 41 -6.61 -8.86 -7.26
CA VAL A 41 -7.71 -7.93 -7.54
C VAL A 41 -7.70 -6.84 -6.48
N SER A 42 -7.82 -5.59 -6.91
CA SER A 42 -7.84 -4.42 -6.03
C SER A 42 -9.19 -3.71 -6.08
N ALA A 43 -9.59 -3.14 -4.97
CA ALA A 43 -10.68 -2.18 -4.87
C ALA A 43 -10.25 -1.04 -3.94
N GLY A 44 -10.70 0.18 -4.24
CA GLY A 44 -10.30 1.37 -3.49
C GLY A 44 -11.37 2.45 -3.57
N THR A 45 -11.55 3.15 -2.45
CA THR A 45 -12.39 4.36 -2.36
C THR A 45 -11.49 5.53 -2.03
N PHE A 46 -11.75 6.67 -2.67
CA PHE A 46 -10.87 7.83 -2.59
C PHE A 46 -11.60 9.04 -2.00
N THR A 47 -10.84 10.02 -1.51
CA THR A 47 -11.42 11.25 -0.95
C THR A 47 -12.29 11.99 -1.97
N THR A 48 -13.43 12.52 -1.50
CA THR A 48 -14.35 13.32 -2.31
C THR A 48 -13.96 14.79 -2.37
N ASN A 49 -12.95 15.23 -1.60
CA ASN A 49 -12.47 16.61 -1.63
C ASN A 49 -12.06 17.00 -3.06
N VAL A 50 -12.39 18.24 -3.47
CA VAL A 50 -12.02 18.80 -4.77
C VAL A 50 -10.50 18.84 -4.93
N VAL A 51 -9.76 19.18 -3.88
CA VAL A 51 -8.29 19.18 -3.88
C VAL A 51 -7.78 17.79 -3.53
N LYS A 52 -7.06 17.16 -4.48
CA LYS A 52 -6.51 15.81 -4.36
C LYS A 52 -5.00 15.84 -4.51
N ALA A 53 -4.31 15.12 -3.63
CA ALA A 53 -2.87 14.91 -3.75
C ALA A 53 -2.56 14.06 -5.00
N ALA A 54 -1.34 14.18 -5.53
CA ALA A 54 -0.87 13.37 -6.65
C ALA A 54 -1.08 11.85 -6.48
N PRO A 55 -0.75 11.21 -5.34
CA PRO A 55 -0.93 9.76 -5.19
C PRO A 55 -2.40 9.34 -5.30
N VAL A 56 -3.34 10.16 -4.83
CA VAL A 56 -4.78 9.85 -4.95
C VAL A 56 -5.19 9.72 -6.41
N LYS A 57 -4.70 10.62 -7.28
CA LYS A 57 -5.01 10.56 -8.71
C LYS A 57 -4.36 9.35 -9.37
N TRP A 58 -3.11 9.08 -9.02
CA TRP A 58 -2.38 7.90 -9.51
C TRP A 58 -3.10 6.61 -9.14
N ASP A 59 -3.46 6.45 -7.87
CA ASP A 59 -4.11 5.25 -7.38
C ASP A 59 -5.51 5.06 -7.98
N GLN A 60 -6.24 6.15 -8.25
CA GLN A 60 -7.51 6.10 -8.98
C GLN A 60 -7.34 5.47 -10.37
N GLU A 61 -6.36 5.94 -11.14
CA GLU A 61 -6.08 5.40 -12.47
C GLU A 61 -5.75 3.92 -12.41
N ILE A 62 -4.89 3.51 -11.47
CA ILE A 62 -4.51 2.11 -11.29
C ILE A 62 -5.72 1.26 -10.90
N VAL A 63 -6.47 1.65 -9.87
CA VAL A 63 -7.58 0.83 -9.34
C VAL A 63 -8.74 0.73 -10.33
N TYR A 64 -9.02 1.77 -11.12
CA TYR A 64 -10.15 1.77 -12.04
C TYR A 64 -9.87 1.13 -13.40
N HIS A 65 -8.61 1.16 -13.85
CA HIS A 65 -8.28 0.76 -15.21
C HIS A 65 -7.36 -0.46 -15.30
N HIS A 66 -6.65 -0.83 -14.23
CA HIS A 66 -5.82 -2.02 -14.24
C HIS A 66 -6.54 -3.23 -13.62
N PRO A 67 -6.43 -4.41 -14.24
CA PRO A 67 -7.14 -5.60 -13.76
C PRO A 67 -6.55 -6.15 -12.46
N PHE A 68 -5.28 -5.85 -12.16
CA PHE A 68 -4.57 -6.37 -11.00
C PHE A 68 -3.55 -5.36 -10.45
N VAL A 69 -3.31 -5.45 -9.15
CA VAL A 69 -2.25 -4.74 -8.42
C VAL A 69 -1.31 -5.76 -7.77
N LYS A 70 -0.08 -5.36 -7.47
CA LYS A 70 0.89 -6.19 -6.73
C LYS A 70 1.41 -5.55 -5.45
N ALA A 71 1.37 -4.23 -5.33
CA ALA A 71 1.93 -3.55 -4.17
C ALA A 71 1.21 -2.24 -3.86
N VAL A 72 1.32 -1.81 -2.60
CA VAL A 72 0.96 -0.48 -2.11
C VAL A 72 2.16 0.08 -1.36
N VAL A 73 2.51 1.34 -1.61
CA VAL A 73 3.66 2.05 -1.01
C VAL A 73 3.28 3.49 -0.66
#